data_AF-A0AAV2TYS2-F1
#
_entry.id   AF-A0AAV2TYS2-F1
#
_cell.length_a   1.000
_cell.length_b   1.000
_cell.length_c   1.000
_cell.angle_alpha   90.00
_cell.angle_beta   90.00
_cell.angle_gamma   90.00
#
_symmetry.space_group_name_H-M   'P 1'
#
loop_
_entity.id
_entity.type
_entity.pdbx_description
1 polymer ?
#
loop_
_entity_poly.entity_id
_entity_poly.type
_entity_poly.pdbx_seq_one_letter_code
_entity_poly.pdbx_strand_id
1 'polypeptide(L)'
;MLAQRGSTPLDLFKFYVDALKARYPAEKKIVKEIMKDTGYVVDFFTAFEDFAAVIEKDERSKGIDDGNLRMSFDSLLEKAHGRERERQRDDARRLRKLEQNFCDMLSSADFIGPETTWEQVRDRFSDNPAFQALSLESERIRVFKDYLISVDSAAMTDAEKSRRSRKERHRHAA
;
A
#
# COMPACT_ATOMS: atom_id res chain seq x y z
N MET A 1 -26.78 -14.31 43.03
CA MET A 1 -27.81 -14.09 41.99
C MET A 1 -28.51 -15.42 41.74
N LEU A 2 -29.82 -15.46 41.95
CA LEU A 2 -30.67 -16.64 41.84
C LEU A 2 -30.84 -17.04 40.37
N ALA A 3 -30.72 -18.34 40.10
CA ALA A 3 -31.06 -18.94 38.81
C ALA A 3 -32.51 -18.57 38.44
N GLN A 4 -32.68 -17.82 37.35
CA GLN A 4 -33.99 -17.67 36.74
C GLN A 4 -34.44 -19.05 36.23
N ARG A 5 -35.64 -19.49 36.64
CA ARG A 5 -36.24 -20.74 36.14
C ARG A 5 -36.33 -20.68 34.61
N GLY A 6 -35.58 -21.52 33.91
CA GLY A 6 -35.63 -21.65 32.45
C GLY A 6 -34.28 -21.52 31.72
N SER A 7 -33.22 -21.04 32.40
CA SER A 7 -31.90 -20.92 31.77
C SER A 7 -31.16 -22.26 31.78
N THR A 8 -30.71 -22.73 30.61
CA THR A 8 -29.83 -23.89 30.53
C THR A 8 -28.41 -23.52 30.97
N PRO A 9 -27.56 -24.50 31.35
CA PRO A 9 -26.14 -24.23 31.61
C PRO A 9 -25.43 -23.53 30.44
N LEU A 10 -25.85 -23.80 29.21
CA LEU A 10 -25.34 -23.12 28.01
C LEU A 10 -25.76 -21.64 27.98
N ASP A 11 -26.98 -21.30 28.39
CA ASP A 11 -27.45 -19.91 28.43
C ASP A 11 -26.69 -19.10 29.49
N LEU A 12 -26.38 -19.69 30.65
CA LEU A 12 -25.55 -19.05 31.67
C LEU A 12 -24.14 -18.77 31.14
N PHE A 13 -23.53 -19.74 30.43
CA PHE A 13 -22.24 -19.55 29.78
C PHE A 13 -22.29 -18.43 28.72
N LYS A 14 -23.34 -18.41 27.88
CA LYS A 14 -23.53 -17.35 26.87
C LYS A 14 -23.66 -15.97 27.50
N PHE A 15 -24.48 -15.81 28.54
CA PHE A 15 -24.62 -14.53 29.24
C PHE A 15 -23.31 -14.06 29.86
N TYR A 16 -22.53 -14.99 30.44
CA TYR A 16 -21.21 -14.68 30.97
C TYR A 16 -20.26 -14.21 29.86
N VAL A 17 -20.21 -14.93 28.74
CA VAL A 17 -19.38 -14.56 27.57
C VAL A 17 -19.81 -13.21 26.99
N ASP A 18 -21.11 -12.94 26.89
CA ASP A 18 -21.63 -11.67 26.36
C ASP A 18 -21.31 -10.51 27.31
N ALA A 19 -21.42 -10.71 28.63
CA ALA A 19 -21.01 -9.73 29.62
C ALA A 19 -19.50 -9.43 29.55
N LEU A 20 -18.66 -10.46 29.35
CA LEU A 20 -17.22 -10.27 29.12
C LEU A 20 -16.96 -9.47 27.83
N LYS A 21 -17.61 -9.82 26.72
CA LYS A 21 -17.48 -9.11 25.44
C LYS A 21 -17.93 -7.65 25.53
N ALA A 22 -18.96 -7.37 26.32
CA ALA A 22 -19.49 -6.01 26.51
C ALA A 22 -18.50 -5.07 27.19
N ARG A 23 -17.50 -5.60 27.93
CA ARG A 23 -16.44 -4.79 28.55
C ARG A 23 -15.40 -4.30 27.53
N TYR A 24 -15.11 -5.11 26.51
CA TYR A 24 -14.04 -4.81 25.55
C TYR A 24 -14.19 -3.44 24.86
N PRO A 25 -15.36 -3.01 24.36
CA PRO A 25 -15.50 -1.69 23.73
C PRO A 25 -15.14 -0.52 24.65
N ALA A 26 -15.51 -0.61 25.94
CA ALA A 26 -15.23 0.44 26.92
C ALA A 26 -13.74 0.47 27.27
N GLU A 27 -13.15 -0.70 27.57
CA GLU A 27 -11.72 -0.81 27.89
C GLU A 27 -10.85 -0.41 26.68
N LYS A 28 -11.21 -0.85 25.46
CA LYS A 28 -10.57 -0.41 24.21
C LYS A 28 -10.63 1.11 24.02
N LYS A 29 -11.72 1.76 24.44
CA LYS A 29 -11.84 3.22 24.35
C LYS A 29 -10.84 3.89 25.30
N ILE A 30 -10.73 3.41 26.54
CA ILE A 30 -9.75 3.91 27.51
C ILE A 30 -8.33 3.76 26.98
N VAL A 31 -7.96 2.58 26.47
CA VAL A 31 -6.65 2.35 25.84
C VAL A 31 -6.37 3.39 24.75
N LYS A 32 -7.32 3.65 23.85
CA LYS A 32 -7.15 4.64 22.79
C LYS A 32 -7.00 6.07 23.30
N GLU A 33 -7.68 6.43 24.37
CA GLU A 33 -7.56 7.76 24.99
C GLU A 33 -6.18 7.92 25.62
N ILE A 34 -5.68 6.92 26.35
CA ILE A 34 -4.32 6.91 26.91
C ILE A 34 -3.28 7.08 25.80
N MET A 35 -3.42 6.32 24.70
CA MET A 35 -2.53 6.43 23.53
C MET A 35 -2.53 7.82 22.91
N LYS A 36 -3.70 8.47 22.85
CA LYS A 36 -3.83 9.83 22.31
C LYS A 36 -3.19 10.86 23.24
N ASP A 37 -3.41 10.74 24.55
CA ASP A 37 -2.92 11.69 25.54
C ASP A 37 -1.40 11.58 25.73
N THR A 38 -0.85 10.37 25.64
CA THR A 38 0.60 10.12 25.65
C THR A 38 1.28 10.50 24.34
N GLY A 39 0.53 10.66 23.25
CA GLY A 39 1.07 10.86 21.91
C GLY A 39 1.81 9.63 21.36
N TYR A 40 1.72 8.48 22.03
CA TYR A 40 2.37 7.26 21.59
C TYR A 40 1.63 6.71 20.36
N VAL A 41 2.39 6.29 19.35
CA VAL A 41 1.84 5.74 18.10
C VAL A 41 2.38 4.33 17.93
N VAL A 42 1.48 3.35 17.83
CA VAL A 42 1.85 1.98 17.49
C VAL A 42 2.32 1.93 16.04
N ASP A 43 3.54 1.44 15.86
CA ASP A 43 4.14 1.11 14.58
C ASP A 43 4.13 -0.41 14.35
N PHE A 44 4.42 -0.85 13.12
CA PHE A 44 4.38 -2.26 12.73
C PHE A 44 5.43 -3.15 13.41
N PHE A 45 6.46 -2.55 14.03
CA PHE A 45 7.49 -3.26 14.80
C PHE A 45 7.38 -3.03 16.31
N THR A 46 6.36 -2.28 16.77
CA THR A 46 6.14 -2.05 18.20
C THR A 46 5.93 -3.38 18.90
N ALA A 47 6.65 -3.63 19.99
CA ALA A 47 6.45 -4.79 20.83
C ALA A 47 5.26 -4.58 21.79
N PHE A 48 4.61 -5.66 22.20
CA PHE A 48 3.48 -5.57 23.12
C PHE A 48 3.92 -5.04 24.49
N GLU A 49 5.12 -5.42 24.92
CA GLU A 49 5.72 -5.02 26.20
C GLU A 49 5.91 -3.50 26.28
N ASP A 50 6.39 -2.88 25.19
CA ASP A 50 6.55 -1.43 25.11
C ASP A 50 5.20 -0.71 25.17
N PHE A 51 4.21 -1.24 24.43
CA PHE A 51 2.85 -0.72 24.45
C PHE A 51 2.22 -0.85 25.84
N ALA A 52 2.33 -2.01 26.49
CA ALA A 52 1.78 -2.26 27.81
C ALA A 52 2.42 -1.34 28.86
N ALA A 53 3.74 -1.16 28.82
CA ALA A 53 4.46 -0.26 29.72
C ALA A 53 4.05 1.21 29.55
N VAL A 54 3.58 1.63 28.38
CA VAL A 54 3.00 2.97 28.18
C VAL A 54 1.61 3.06 28.82
N ILE A 55 0.77 2.04 28.63
CA ILE A 55 -0.60 2.03 29.16
C ILE A 55 -0.61 1.95 30.69
N GLU A 56 0.24 1.12 31.29
CA GLU A 56 0.32 0.90 32.74
C GLU A 56 0.70 2.17 33.54
N LYS A 57 1.33 3.15 32.90
CA LYS A 57 1.67 4.44 33.53
C LYS A 57 0.45 5.33 33.78
N ASP A 58 -0.67 5.07 33.10
CA ASP A 58 -1.88 5.85 33.24
C ASP A 58 -2.83 5.18 34.25
N GLU A 59 -3.29 5.94 35.23
CA GLU A 59 -4.19 5.47 36.29
C GLU A 59 -5.50 4.88 35.74
N ARG A 60 -5.96 5.31 34.55
CA ARG A 60 -7.16 4.78 33.89
C ARG A 60 -6.99 3.34 33.40
N SER A 61 -5.75 2.85 33.30
CA SER A 61 -5.48 1.46 32.92
C SER A 61 -5.87 0.45 34.01
N LYS A 62 -6.03 0.89 35.26
CA LYS A 62 -6.41 0.04 36.39
C LYS A 62 -7.76 -0.62 36.14
N GLY A 63 -7.77 -1.95 36.01
CA GLY A 63 -8.98 -2.75 35.80
C GLY A 63 -9.27 -3.12 34.35
N ILE A 64 -8.42 -2.71 33.41
CA ILE A 64 -8.41 -3.28 32.05
C ILE A 64 -7.95 -4.72 32.13
N ASP A 65 -8.69 -5.62 31.47
CA ASP A 65 -8.30 -7.02 31.38
C ASP A 65 -7.11 -7.20 30.42
N ASP A 66 -6.13 -8.03 30.79
CA ASP A 66 -4.91 -8.27 29.98
C ASP A 66 -5.25 -8.79 28.58
N GLY A 67 -6.29 -9.62 28.46
CA GLY A 67 -6.80 -10.11 27.18
C GLY A 67 -7.37 -8.96 26.34
N ASN A 68 -8.13 -8.06 26.94
CA ASN A 68 -8.64 -6.86 26.27
C ASN A 68 -7.54 -5.87 25.90
N LEU A 69 -6.49 -5.75 26.71
CA LEU A 69 -5.30 -4.97 26.41
C LEU A 69 -4.57 -5.54 25.19
N ARG A 70 -4.36 -6.86 25.15
CA ARG A 70 -3.76 -7.57 24.00
C ARG A 70 -4.60 -7.42 22.74
N MET A 71 -5.91 -7.63 22.81
CA MET A 71 -6.80 -7.42 21.67
C MET A 71 -6.84 -5.95 21.19
N SER A 72 -6.62 -5.00 22.09
CA SER A 72 -6.53 -3.58 21.72
C SER A 72 -5.22 -3.28 21.00
N PHE A 73 -4.11 -3.86 21.47
CA PHE A 73 -2.82 -3.81 20.81
C PHE A 73 -2.87 -4.43 19.40
N ASP A 74 -3.35 -5.66 19.26
CA ASP A 74 -3.46 -6.34 17.97
C ASP A 74 -4.30 -5.53 16.97
N SER A 75 -5.39 -4.92 17.45
CA SER A 75 -6.23 -4.04 16.64
C SER A 75 -5.53 -2.74 16.20
N LEU A 76 -4.58 -2.22 16.98
CA LEU A 76 -3.79 -1.03 16.63
C LEU A 76 -2.63 -1.39 15.70
N LEU A 77 -1.99 -2.55 15.94
CA LEU A 77 -0.92 -3.09 15.11
C LEU A 77 -1.43 -3.43 13.70
N GLU A 78 -2.59 -4.08 13.58
CA GLU A 78 -3.19 -4.35 12.26
C GLU A 78 -3.52 -3.05 11.52
N LYS A 79 -3.96 -2.01 12.24
CA LYS A 79 -4.14 -0.67 11.65
C LYS A 79 -2.82 -0.05 11.22
N ALA A 80 -1.73 -0.24 11.98
CA ALA A 80 -0.41 0.24 11.60
C ALA A 80 0.07 -0.45 10.32
N HIS A 81 -0.03 -1.77 10.24
CA HIS A 81 0.24 -2.53 9.01
C HIS A 81 -0.64 -2.07 7.84
N GLY A 82 -1.93 -1.84 8.07
CA GLY A 82 -2.85 -1.33 7.06
C GLY A 82 -2.40 0.01 6.49
N ARG A 83 -2.05 0.97 7.36
CA ARG A 83 -1.54 2.30 6.95
C ARG A 83 -0.24 2.19 6.16
N GLU A 84 0.67 1.31 6.58
CA GLU A 84 1.96 1.13 5.91
C GLU A 84 1.80 0.52 4.51
N ARG A 85 0.97 -0.52 4.39
CA ARG A 85 0.64 -1.11 3.07
C ARG A 85 -0.01 -0.09 2.13
N GLU A 86 -0.88 0.77 2.66
CA GLU A 86 -1.52 1.83 1.88
C GLU A 86 -0.50 2.87 1.41
N ARG A 87 0.39 3.34 2.30
CA ARG A 87 1.49 4.25 1.94
C ARG A 87 2.36 3.70 0.82
N GLN A 88 2.82 2.46 0.96
CA GLN A 88 3.63 1.80 -0.06
C GLN A 88 2.90 1.69 -1.41
N ARG A 89 1.60 1.41 -1.39
CA ARG A 89 0.78 1.34 -2.60
C ARG A 89 0.65 2.71 -3.26
N ASP A 90 0.45 3.76 -2.46
CA ASP A 90 0.28 5.12 -2.96
C ASP A 90 1.60 5.70 -3.48
N ASP A 91 2.73 5.41 -2.81
CA ASP A 91 4.06 5.75 -3.30
C ASP A 91 4.39 5.03 -4.61
N ALA A 92 4.07 3.74 -4.72
CA ALA A 92 4.23 2.99 -5.96
C ALA A 92 3.33 3.54 -7.08
N ARG A 93 2.09 3.95 -6.78
CA ARG A 93 1.19 4.60 -7.75
C ARG A 93 1.73 5.95 -8.20
N ARG A 94 2.22 6.76 -7.26
CA ARG A 94 2.84 8.05 -7.54
C ARG A 94 4.06 7.87 -8.44
N LEU A 95 4.95 6.93 -8.12
CA LEU A 95 6.15 6.64 -8.92
C LEU A 95 5.77 6.22 -10.35
N ARG A 96 4.86 5.25 -10.51
CA ARG A 96 4.37 4.84 -11.84
C ARG A 96 3.79 6.01 -12.63
N LYS A 97 3.10 6.95 -11.97
CA LYS A 97 2.56 8.13 -12.66
C LYS A 97 3.66 9.09 -13.13
N LEU A 98 4.72 9.25 -12.33
CA LEU A 98 5.89 10.03 -12.74
C LEU A 98 6.61 9.37 -13.93
N GLU A 99 6.82 8.07 -13.88
CA GLU A 99 7.40 7.29 -14.98
C GLU A 99 6.55 7.38 -16.25
N GLN A 100 5.23 7.24 -16.14
CA GLN A 100 4.34 7.36 -17.29
C GLN A 100 4.42 8.75 -17.91
N ASN A 101 4.41 9.83 -17.11
CA ASN A 101 4.54 11.18 -17.63
C ASN A 101 5.90 11.40 -18.32
N PHE A 102 6.97 10.76 -17.81
CA PHE A 102 8.28 10.77 -18.44
C PHE A 102 8.25 10.03 -19.79
N CYS A 103 7.63 8.85 -19.87
CA CYS A 103 7.44 8.13 -21.13
C CYS A 103 6.56 8.90 -22.13
N ASP A 104 5.50 9.56 -21.68
CA ASP A 104 4.64 10.39 -22.52
C ASP A 104 5.46 11.54 -23.13
N MET A 105 6.31 12.19 -22.33
CA MET A 105 7.27 13.19 -22.82
C MET A 105 8.22 12.60 -23.88
N LEU A 106 8.80 11.43 -23.64
CA LEU A 106 9.69 10.77 -24.61
C LEU A 106 8.95 10.43 -25.92
N SER A 107 7.74 9.87 -25.84
CA SER A 107 6.95 9.51 -27.02
C SER A 107 6.48 10.69 -27.85
N SER A 108 6.35 11.88 -27.26
CA SER A 108 6.02 13.11 -27.99
C SER A 108 7.18 13.69 -28.81
N ALA A 109 8.39 13.14 -28.69
CA ALA A 109 9.58 13.65 -29.37
C ALA A 109 9.98 12.79 -30.58
N ASP A 110 9.93 13.42 -31.75
CA ASP A 110 10.24 12.78 -33.04
C ASP A 110 11.70 12.32 -33.19
N PHE A 111 12.62 12.83 -32.36
CA PHE A 111 14.05 12.50 -32.45
C PHE A 111 14.42 11.22 -31.68
N ILE A 112 13.50 10.65 -30.89
CA ILE A 112 13.78 9.47 -30.08
C ILE A 112 13.61 8.20 -30.92
N GLY A 113 14.67 7.41 -31.01
CA GLY A 113 14.73 6.11 -31.67
C GLY A 113 15.80 5.20 -31.06
N PRO A 114 16.05 4.02 -31.67
CA PRO A 114 16.94 3.00 -31.11
C PRO A 114 18.39 3.46 -30.87
N GLU A 115 18.88 4.38 -31.69
CA GLU A 115 20.24 4.93 -31.62
C GLU A 115 20.35 6.19 -30.75
N THR A 116 19.24 6.65 -30.14
CA THR A 116 19.23 7.85 -29.32
C THR A 116 19.98 7.61 -28.01
N THR A 117 20.93 8.47 -27.68
CA THR A 117 21.72 8.35 -26.45
C THR A 117 21.06 9.07 -25.27
N TRP A 118 21.42 8.68 -24.05
CA TRP A 118 20.94 9.34 -22.84
C TRP A 118 21.32 10.83 -22.81
N GLU A 119 22.52 11.18 -23.26
CA GLU A 119 23.02 12.55 -23.29
C GLU A 119 22.14 13.44 -24.19
N GLN A 120 21.72 12.92 -25.35
CA GLN A 120 20.82 13.64 -26.25
C GLN A 120 19.45 13.91 -25.61
N VAL A 121 18.90 12.93 -24.89
CA VAL A 121 17.63 13.10 -24.16
C VAL A 121 17.80 14.12 -23.04
N ARG A 122 18.86 14.00 -22.23
CA ARG A 122 19.13 14.90 -21.10
C ARG A 122 19.27 16.35 -21.56
N ASP A 123 20.07 16.61 -22.61
CA ASP A 123 20.32 17.96 -23.10
C ASP A 123 19.05 18.61 -23.69
N ARG A 124 18.10 17.82 -24.19
CA ARG A 124 16.86 18.31 -24.80
C ARG A 124 15.72 18.48 -23.80
N PHE A 125 15.72 17.72 -22.71
CA PHE A 125 14.62 17.68 -21.75
C PHE A 125 14.97 18.18 -20.34
N SER A 126 16.18 18.69 -20.10
CA SER A 126 16.64 19.15 -18.77
C SER A 126 15.66 20.11 -18.06
N ASP A 127 14.99 20.96 -18.82
CA ASP A 127 14.04 21.96 -18.32
C ASP A 127 12.59 21.49 -18.36
N ASN A 128 12.32 20.27 -18.84
CA ASN A 128 10.97 19.74 -18.92
C ASN A 128 10.47 19.33 -17.51
N PRO A 129 9.26 19.73 -17.10
CA PRO A 129 8.72 19.35 -15.79
C PRO A 129 8.64 17.84 -15.55
N ALA A 130 8.31 17.03 -16.57
CA ALA A 130 8.26 15.57 -16.43
C ALA A 130 9.65 14.97 -16.23
N PHE A 131 10.68 15.56 -16.86
CA PHE A 131 12.08 15.18 -16.67
C PHE A 131 12.56 15.54 -15.26
N GLN A 132 12.27 16.75 -14.77
CA GLN A 132 12.67 17.19 -13.44
C GLN A 132 11.91 16.50 -12.30
N ALA A 133 10.69 16.01 -12.56
CA ALA A 133 9.87 15.33 -11.57
C ALA A 133 10.46 13.98 -11.12
N LEU A 134 11.28 13.33 -11.96
CA LEU A 134 12.14 12.21 -11.56
C LEU A 134 13.50 12.76 -11.10
N SER A 135 13.66 12.89 -9.79
CA SER A 135 14.84 13.54 -9.20
C SER A 135 16.16 12.79 -9.47
N LEU A 136 16.14 11.46 -9.38
CA LEU A 136 17.34 10.64 -9.57
C LEU A 136 17.65 10.45 -11.06
N GLU A 137 18.89 10.74 -11.46
CA GLU A 137 19.33 10.50 -12.85
C GLU A 137 19.32 9.01 -13.20
N SER A 138 19.69 8.14 -12.26
CA SER A 138 19.64 6.69 -12.45
C SER A 138 18.24 6.18 -12.80
N GLU A 139 17.20 6.73 -12.17
CA GLU A 139 15.81 6.36 -12.47
C GLU A 139 15.39 6.84 -13.86
N ARG A 140 15.77 8.06 -14.23
CA ARG A 140 15.49 8.56 -15.59
C ARG A 140 16.18 7.73 -16.67
N ILE A 141 17.44 7.35 -16.45
CA ILE A 141 18.19 6.46 -17.36
C ILE A 141 17.49 5.10 -17.47
N ARG A 142 17.07 4.52 -16.34
CA ARG A 142 16.35 3.24 -16.32
C ARG A 142 15.06 3.32 -17.12
N VAL A 143 14.20 4.30 -16.83
CA VAL A 143 12.92 4.50 -17.51
C VAL A 143 13.12 4.76 -19.00
N PHE A 144 14.15 5.52 -19.40
CA PHE A 144 14.49 5.73 -20.81
C PHE A 144 14.88 4.43 -21.52
N LYS A 145 15.73 3.58 -20.90
CA LYS A 145 16.10 2.28 -21.47
C LYS A 145 14.89 1.35 -21.59
N ASP A 146 14.05 1.29 -20.54
CA ASP A 146 12.82 0.51 -20.53
C ASP A 146 11.87 0.99 -21.65
N TYR A 147 11.77 2.31 -21.85
CA TYR A 147 11.00 2.92 -22.93
C TYR A 147 11.50 2.46 -24.32
N LEU A 148 12.81 2.54 -24.60
CA LEU A 148 13.37 2.08 -25.88
C LEU A 148 13.07 0.60 -26.15
N ILE A 149 13.21 -0.26 -25.13
CA ILE A 149 12.87 -1.68 -25.24
C ILE A 149 11.37 -1.86 -25.56
N SER A 150 10.50 -1.08 -24.92
CA SER A 150 9.05 -1.15 -25.16
C SER A 150 8.66 -0.73 -26.57
N VAL A 151 9.31 0.31 -27.12
CA VAL A 151 9.09 0.79 -28.49
C VAL A 151 9.55 -0.25 -29.51
N ASP A 152 10.73 -0.83 -29.32
CA ASP A 152 11.25 -1.87 -30.21
C ASP A 152 10.35 -3.12 -30.20
N SER A 153 9.94 -3.58 -29.01
CA SER A 153 9.01 -4.69 -28.86
C SER A 153 7.67 -4.43 -29.55
N ALA A 154 7.09 -3.24 -29.38
CA ALA A 154 5.84 -2.86 -30.05
C ALA A 154 5.99 -2.92 -31.58
N ALA A 155 7.07 -2.37 -32.13
CA ALA A 155 7.36 -2.41 -33.56
C ALA A 155 7.49 -3.85 -34.10
N MET A 156 8.14 -4.75 -33.35
CA MET A 156 8.23 -6.17 -33.71
C MET A 156 6.85 -6.84 -33.76
N THR A 157 6.00 -6.61 -32.74
CA THR A 157 4.67 -7.22 -32.70
C THR A 157 3.76 -6.73 -33.82
N ASP A 158 3.85 -5.46 -34.19
CA ASP A 158 3.05 -4.90 -35.27
C ASP A 158 3.53 -5.39 -36.65
N ALA A 159 4.84 -5.57 -36.83
CA ALA A 159 5.39 -6.23 -38.01
C ALA A 159 4.88 -7.68 -38.14
N GLU A 160 4.79 -8.44 -37.05
CA GLU A 160 4.24 -9.80 -37.07
C GLU A 160 2.75 -9.85 -37.41
N LYS A 161 1.94 -8.97 -36.80
CA LYS A 161 0.50 -8.86 -37.11
C LYS A 161 0.26 -8.49 -38.57
N SER A 162 1.04 -7.54 -39.10
CA SER A 162 0.98 -7.15 -40.51
C SER A 162 1.33 -8.34 -41.43
N ARG A 163 2.37 -9.10 -41.11
CA ARG A 163 2.73 -10.32 -41.86
C ARG A 163 1.64 -11.41 -41.81
N ARG A 164 0.99 -11.62 -40.65
CA ARG A 164 -0.10 -12.60 -40.50
C ARG A 164 -1.33 -12.20 -41.31
N SER A 165 -1.78 -10.94 -41.18
CA SER A 165 -2.95 -10.45 -41.93
C SER A 165 -2.75 -10.49 -43.45
N ARG A 166 -1.53 -10.23 -43.95
CA ARG A 166 -1.20 -10.38 -45.37
C ARG A 166 -1.29 -11.83 -45.86
N LYS A 167 -0.84 -12.80 -45.04
CA LYS A 167 -0.95 -14.24 -45.36
C LYS A 167 -2.40 -14.72 -45.38
N GLU A 168 -3.24 -14.23 -44.48
CA GLU A 168 -4.66 -14.59 -44.40
C GLU A 168 -5.45 -14.07 -45.61
N ARG A 169 -5.24 -12.80 -46.00
CA ARG A 169 -5.86 -12.23 -47.22
C ARG A 169 -5.48 -13.01 -48.48
N HIS A 170 -4.24 -13.50 -48.58
CA HIS A 170 -3.80 -14.30 -49.73
C HIS A 170 -4.40 -15.71 -49.75
N ARG A 171 -4.82 -16.27 -48.61
CA ARG A 171 -5.50 -17.58 -48.54
C ARG A 171 -6.98 -17.51 -48.89
N HIS A 172 -7.65 -16.39 -48.61
CA HIS A 172 -9.06 -16.19 -48.95
C HIS A 172 -9.30 -15.70 -50.39
N ALA A 173 -8.24 -15.26 -51.08
CA ALA A 173 -8.29 -14.81 -52.47
C ALA A 173 -7.91 -15.89 -53.50
N ALA A 174 -7.65 -17.12 -53.05
CA ALA A 174 -7.34 -18.30 -53.85
C ALA A 174 -8.42 -19.37 -53.63
#